data_AF-A0A8H4SS95-F1
#
_entry.id   AF-A0A8H4SS95-F1
#
_cell.length_a   1.000
_cell.length_b   1.000
_cell.length_c   1.000
_cell.angle_alpha   90.00
_cell.angle_beta   90.00
_cell.angle_gamma   90.00
#
_symmetry.space_group_name_H-M   'P 1'
#
loop_
_entity.id
_entity.type
_entity.pdbx_description
1 polymer ?
#
loop_
_entity_poly.entity_id
_entity_poly.type
_entity_poly.pdbx_seq_one_letter_code
_entity_poly.pdbx_strand_id
1 'polypeptide(L)'
;MRLSTHLANAIAGLRAISTGLSIPLVSWGPYHVGLNIRILTGEARWDHYAPRHSPQKRRVLVSAFVPINAQDKSCPDGEVNITYMPAKTLDIFGRQAEAMGLPSDVFNDLEMKFCRLPNIKSSVRDDYTRQTKFPVVIFSPGRGVSRLMYSAMARSVASHGYVVITVDHAYDASIIEYPDGTVITGVVGEANQTVRSQDVSFIIDRIKDNSTTREQLGLTGADRVSVFGHSIGGATAVSTVFSDDRIQGVINLDGDMLGPVVKTGLEKPLFLIGRPHSREQGPSWNETWNRQRGPGMMLQIDGITHQSFLDMPLIVTLRDVPEDSKAKVQAALGTIDGRRMASLVVQLTVAILDTGKTPPGSPTIDNDIANVAKDLGPVVEESGDEGVVTVMYSAGGFIGSGALEGLSSKARKDAGMTGGAKKIAFITAGIAPEGYEQGPTEFFDYDLGPFISFVASVSSYPPGVKRHSVL
;
A
#
# COMPACT_ATOMS: atom_id res chain seq x y z
N MET A 1 -73.75 -18.57 17.94
CA MET A 1 -72.91 -17.36 18.05
C MET A 1 -71.61 -17.68 17.33
N ARG A 2 -71.26 -16.88 16.31
CA ARG A 2 -70.35 -17.21 15.20
C ARG A 2 -68.92 -17.55 15.64
N LEU A 3 -68.39 -18.67 15.14
CA LEU A 3 -66.98 -18.81 14.79
C LEU A 3 -66.79 -18.18 13.40
N SER A 4 -65.86 -17.24 13.26
CA SER A 4 -65.32 -16.84 11.96
C SER A 4 -63.97 -16.14 12.09
N THR A 5 -63.04 -16.59 11.25
CA THR A 5 -61.95 -15.84 10.59
C THR A 5 -60.82 -15.27 11.46
N HIS A 6 -59.61 -15.83 11.30
CA HIS A 6 -58.53 -15.19 10.53
C HIS A 6 -57.33 -16.16 10.37
N LEU A 7 -57.27 -16.80 9.20
CA LEU A 7 -56.03 -17.26 8.58
C LEU A 7 -55.38 -16.02 7.92
N ALA A 8 -54.26 -15.55 8.46
CA ALA A 8 -53.33 -14.70 7.75
C ALA A 8 -51.95 -14.79 8.44
N ASN A 9 -50.91 -14.87 7.60
CA ASN A 9 -49.49 -14.71 7.92
C ASN A 9 -48.73 -15.93 8.46
N ALA A 10 -48.41 -16.84 7.55
CA ALA A 10 -47.20 -17.65 7.61
C ALA A 10 -46.33 -17.39 6.37
N ILE A 11 -45.69 -16.22 6.33
CA ILE A 11 -44.44 -16.01 5.57
C ILE A 11 -43.48 -15.41 6.58
N ALA A 12 -42.91 -16.27 7.43
CA ALA A 12 -41.74 -15.91 8.21
C ALA A 12 -40.59 -15.77 7.22
N GLY A 13 -40.14 -14.53 7.03
CA GLY A 13 -39.07 -14.20 6.11
C GLY A 13 -37.82 -15.03 6.40
N LEU A 14 -37.30 -15.67 5.35
CA LEU A 14 -35.87 -15.87 5.27
C LEU A 14 -35.24 -14.48 5.40
N ARG A 15 -34.66 -14.17 6.57
CA ARG A 15 -33.65 -13.13 6.64
C ARG A 15 -32.54 -13.60 5.71
N ALA A 16 -32.43 -12.95 4.56
CA ALA A 16 -31.22 -13.03 3.77
C ALA A 16 -30.07 -12.72 4.74
N ILE A 17 -29.17 -13.68 4.91
CA ILE A 17 -27.86 -13.41 5.51
C ILE A 17 -27.21 -12.46 4.50
N SER A 18 -27.38 -11.15 4.68
CA SER A 18 -26.55 -10.17 4.01
C SER A 18 -25.14 -10.44 4.50
N THR A 19 -24.39 -11.17 3.69
CA THR A 19 -22.95 -11.28 3.87
C THR A 19 -22.40 -9.93 3.44
N GLY A 20 -21.72 -9.24 4.36
CA GLY A 20 -21.10 -7.95 4.04
C GLY A 20 -20.17 -8.09 2.84
N LEU A 21 -20.07 -7.03 2.03
CA LEU A 21 -19.19 -7.02 0.87
C LEU A 21 -17.73 -6.95 1.35
N SER A 22 -16.99 -8.04 1.13
CA SER A 22 -15.59 -8.10 1.54
C SER A 22 -14.70 -7.28 0.61
N ILE A 23 -13.99 -6.29 1.17
CA ILE A 23 -12.89 -5.61 0.48
C ILE A 23 -11.78 -6.65 0.23
N PRO A 24 -11.28 -6.81 -1.00
CA PRO A 24 -10.23 -7.78 -1.32
C PRO A 24 -8.83 -7.26 -0.97
N LEU A 25 -7.84 -8.17 -0.95
CA LEU A 25 -6.45 -7.76 -1.06
C LEU A 25 -6.20 -7.26 -2.49
N VAL A 26 -5.55 -6.11 -2.63
CA VAL A 26 -5.21 -5.50 -3.93
C VAL A 26 -3.81 -5.88 -4.42
N SER A 27 -3.01 -6.40 -3.50
CA SER A 27 -1.78 -7.14 -3.77
C SER A 27 -1.60 -8.20 -2.68
N TRP A 28 -1.03 -9.35 -3.07
CA TRP A 28 -0.90 -10.55 -2.24
C TRP A 28 0.57 -10.85 -2.00
N GLY A 29 1.02 -10.74 -0.75
CA GLY A 29 2.25 -11.36 -0.30
C GLY A 29 1.99 -12.73 0.34
N PRO A 30 3.04 -13.44 0.79
CA PRO A 30 2.95 -14.82 1.28
C PRO A 30 2.36 -14.93 2.70
N TYR A 31 2.04 -13.82 3.36
CA TYR A 31 1.54 -13.82 4.73
C TYR A 31 0.04 -13.53 4.79
N HIS A 32 -0.66 -14.25 5.66
CA HIS A 32 -1.97 -13.80 6.10
C HIS A 32 -1.86 -12.59 7.03
N VAL A 33 -2.97 -11.93 7.33
CA VAL A 33 -2.96 -10.68 8.10
C VAL A 33 -3.96 -10.74 9.25
N GLY A 34 -3.47 -10.46 10.46
CA GLY A 34 -4.30 -10.16 11.63
C GLY A 34 -4.42 -8.66 11.85
N LEU A 35 -5.48 -8.25 12.56
CA LEU A 35 -5.71 -6.86 12.94
C LEU A 35 -5.72 -6.70 14.46
N ASN A 36 -5.00 -5.71 14.94
CA ASN A 36 -4.98 -5.33 16.34
C ASN A 36 -5.25 -3.82 16.50
N ILE A 37 -6.35 -3.45 17.17
CA ILE A 37 -6.70 -2.04 17.41
C ILE A 37 -6.32 -1.67 18.85
N ARG A 38 -5.59 -0.57 19.03
CA ARG A 38 -5.04 -0.16 20.32
C ARG A 38 -5.05 1.34 20.52
N ILE A 39 -5.30 1.74 21.77
CA ILE A 39 -5.12 3.10 22.22
C ILE A 39 -3.78 3.17 22.93
N LEU A 40 -2.90 4.03 22.43
CA LEU A 40 -1.64 4.34 23.09
C LEU A 40 -1.80 5.65 23.86
N THR A 41 -1.55 5.60 25.17
CA THR A 41 -1.59 6.77 26.05
C THR A 41 -0.23 7.01 26.67
N GLY A 42 0.17 8.28 26.74
CA GLY A 42 1.38 8.70 27.45
C GLY A 42 1.00 9.53 28.66
N GLU A 43 1.32 9.07 29.87
CA GLU A 43 1.01 9.78 31.12
C GLU A 43 1.55 11.22 31.13
N ALA A 44 2.64 11.50 30.42
CA ALA A 44 3.26 12.82 30.35
C ALA A 44 2.68 13.74 29.25
N ARG A 45 1.92 13.24 28.28
CA ARG A 45 1.48 14.03 27.11
C ARG A 45 0.06 14.55 27.30
N TRP A 46 -0.08 15.86 27.52
CA TRP A 46 -1.38 16.53 27.44
C TRP A 46 -1.76 16.79 25.99
N ASP A 47 -3.05 16.70 25.68
CA ASP A 47 -3.55 17.04 24.36
C ASP A 47 -3.71 18.56 24.22
N HIS A 48 -3.00 19.16 23.26
CA HIS A 48 -3.02 20.60 23.03
C HIS A 48 -4.37 21.12 22.50
N TYR A 49 -5.18 20.22 21.94
CA TYR A 49 -6.47 20.52 21.32
C TYR A 49 -7.65 20.11 22.20
N ALA A 50 -7.40 19.42 23.32
CA ALA A 50 -8.45 19.11 24.27
C ALA A 50 -9.13 20.40 24.77
N PRO A 51 -10.47 20.40 24.95
CA PRO A 51 -11.18 21.55 25.47
C PRO A 51 -10.58 22.02 26.80
N ARG A 52 -10.33 23.33 26.96
CA ARG A 52 -9.68 23.88 28.17
C ARG A 52 -10.39 23.52 29.48
N HIS A 53 -11.71 23.33 29.43
CA HIS A 53 -12.54 22.96 30.58
C HIS A 53 -12.59 21.44 30.85
N SER A 54 -11.97 20.63 29.99
CA SER A 54 -11.87 19.18 30.11
C SER A 54 -10.52 18.72 29.54
N PRO A 55 -9.40 19.05 30.21
CA PRO A 55 -8.07 18.69 29.74
C PRO A 55 -7.90 17.17 29.76
N GLN A 56 -7.31 16.62 28.70
CA GLN A 56 -7.15 15.18 28.53
C GLN A 56 -5.71 14.84 28.16
N LYS A 57 -5.29 13.62 28.48
CA LYS A 57 -4.03 13.09 27.96
C LYS A 57 -4.18 12.80 26.47
N ARG A 58 -3.11 13.00 25.71
CA ARG A 58 -3.05 12.69 24.28
C ARG A 58 -3.21 11.18 24.12
N ARG A 59 -4.30 10.79 23.46
CA ARG A 59 -4.61 9.41 23.10
C ARG A 59 -4.34 9.22 21.62
N VAL A 60 -3.52 8.25 21.28
CA VAL A 60 -3.18 7.92 19.89
C VAL A 60 -3.83 6.57 19.57
N LEU A 61 -4.89 6.58 18.75
CA LEU A 61 -5.56 5.37 18.33
C LEU A 61 -4.87 4.81 17.08
N VAL A 62 -4.49 3.53 17.13
CA VAL A 62 -3.81 2.86 16.03
C VAL A 62 -4.51 1.57 15.61
N SER A 63 -4.38 1.25 14.32
CA SER A 63 -4.67 -0.08 13.77
C SER A 63 -3.35 -0.72 13.34
N ALA A 64 -2.96 -1.82 13.97
CA ALA A 64 -1.79 -2.60 13.62
C ALA A 64 -2.20 -3.83 12.79
N PHE A 65 -1.73 -3.87 11.55
CA PHE A 65 -1.90 -4.95 10.60
C PHE A 65 -0.65 -5.85 10.71
N VAL A 66 -0.83 -7.08 11.17
CA VAL A 66 0.26 -7.96 11.58
C VAL A 66 0.35 -9.16 10.62
N PRO A 67 1.50 -9.39 9.97
CA PRO A 67 1.71 -10.59 9.15
C PRO A 67 1.70 -11.84 10.02
N ILE A 68 1.02 -12.88 9.55
CA ILE A 68 0.94 -14.19 10.19
C ILE A 68 1.54 -15.21 9.23
N ASN A 69 2.66 -15.78 9.67
CA ASN A 69 3.25 -16.93 9.00
C ASN A 69 2.43 -18.18 9.38
N ALA A 70 1.60 -18.64 8.46
CA ALA A 70 0.86 -19.87 8.64
C ALA A 70 1.47 -20.92 7.72
N GLN A 71 2.45 -21.67 8.24
CA GLN A 71 3.05 -22.79 7.52
C GLN A 71 1.95 -23.82 7.18
N ASP A 72 1.48 -23.78 5.93
CA ASP A 72 0.52 -24.70 5.30
C ASP A 72 -0.90 -24.76 5.89
N LYS A 73 -1.30 -23.82 6.75
CA LYS A 73 -2.67 -23.73 7.31
C LYS A 73 -3.33 -22.42 6.96
N SER A 74 -4.61 -22.44 6.55
CA SER A 74 -5.44 -21.23 6.59
C SER A 74 -5.57 -20.77 8.04
N CYS A 75 -5.39 -19.46 8.29
CA CYS A 75 -5.47 -18.76 9.58
C CYS A 75 -5.54 -19.68 10.83
N PRO A 76 -4.43 -19.88 11.59
CA PRO A 76 -4.36 -20.89 12.64
C PRO A 76 -5.46 -20.83 13.72
N ASP A 77 -5.91 -19.63 14.10
CA ASP A 77 -7.02 -19.39 15.06
C ASP A 77 -8.36 -19.06 14.37
N GLY A 78 -8.46 -19.37 13.08
CA GLY A 78 -9.61 -19.10 12.22
C GLY A 78 -9.70 -17.66 11.72
N GLU A 79 -10.69 -17.43 10.85
CA GLU A 79 -10.92 -16.14 10.20
C GLU A 79 -12.01 -15.32 10.91
N VAL A 80 -11.88 -14.00 10.86
CA VAL A 80 -12.88 -13.05 11.34
C VAL A 80 -13.09 -11.96 10.28
N ASN A 81 -14.35 -11.62 10.03
CA ASN A 81 -14.71 -10.43 9.28
C ASN A 81 -14.88 -9.25 10.23
N ILE A 82 -14.29 -8.12 9.89
CA ILE A 82 -14.36 -6.88 10.65
C ILE A 82 -14.98 -5.82 9.74
N THR A 83 -16.02 -5.15 10.20
CA THR A 83 -16.63 -4.03 9.47
C THR A 83 -15.59 -2.95 9.20
N TYR A 84 -15.60 -2.41 7.98
CA TYR A 84 -14.59 -1.46 7.49
C TYR A 84 -14.49 -0.20 8.37
N MET A 85 -15.63 0.31 8.83
CA MET A 85 -15.71 1.45 9.75
C MET A 85 -16.84 1.30 10.77
N PRO A 86 -16.72 1.84 12.00
CA PRO A 86 -17.83 1.88 12.94
C PRO A 86 -18.92 2.89 12.53
N ALA A 87 -20.09 2.77 13.16
CA ALA A 87 -21.33 3.41 12.68
C ALA A 87 -21.29 4.94 12.59
N LYS A 88 -20.70 5.65 13.57
CA LYS A 88 -20.65 7.13 13.50
C LYS A 88 -19.62 7.61 12.48
N THR A 89 -18.57 6.83 12.28
CA THR A 89 -17.56 7.05 11.26
C THR A 89 -18.17 6.88 9.87
N LEU A 90 -19.00 5.86 9.65
CA LEU A 90 -19.76 5.68 8.42
C LEU A 90 -20.61 6.90 8.08
N ASP A 91 -21.32 7.48 9.05
CA ASP A 91 -22.15 8.68 8.82
C ASP A 91 -21.31 9.90 8.37
N ILE A 92 -20.17 10.14 9.01
CA ILE A 92 -19.29 11.27 8.67
C ILE A 92 -18.67 11.10 7.29
N PHE A 93 -18.10 9.93 7.00
CA PHE A 93 -17.46 9.68 5.70
C PHE A 93 -18.49 9.50 4.58
N GLY A 94 -19.67 8.97 4.86
CA GLY A 94 -20.80 8.92 3.94
C GLY A 94 -21.19 10.30 3.43
N ARG A 95 -21.36 11.28 4.33
CA ARG A 95 -21.60 12.68 3.95
C ARG A 95 -20.46 13.30 3.15
N GLN A 96 -19.21 12.91 3.42
CA GLN A 96 -18.08 13.34 2.59
C GLN A 96 -18.10 12.70 1.19
N ALA A 97 -18.58 11.46 1.06
CA ALA A 97 -18.72 10.77 -0.22
C ALA A 97 -19.80 11.43 -1.11
N GLU A 98 -20.88 11.96 -0.53
CA GLU A 98 -21.89 12.75 -1.26
C GLU A 98 -21.28 13.98 -1.95
N ALA A 99 -20.29 14.62 -1.31
CA ALA A 99 -19.56 15.73 -1.91
C ALA A 99 -18.79 15.30 -3.18
N MET A 100 -18.44 14.02 -3.31
CA MET A 100 -17.81 13.40 -4.50
C MET A 100 -18.83 12.86 -5.51
N GLY A 101 -20.13 12.93 -5.21
CA GLY A 101 -21.19 12.37 -6.05
C GLY A 101 -21.53 10.91 -5.75
N LEU A 102 -21.07 10.36 -4.63
CA LEU A 102 -21.37 8.98 -4.25
C LEU A 102 -22.55 8.94 -3.26
N PRO A 103 -23.30 7.84 -3.21
CA PRO A 103 -24.31 7.63 -2.17
C PRO A 103 -23.71 7.71 -0.75
N SER A 104 -24.46 8.24 0.22
CA SER A 104 -24.01 8.35 1.62
C SER A 104 -23.73 6.99 2.27
N ASP A 105 -24.35 5.93 1.75
CA ASP A 105 -24.22 4.55 2.22
C ASP A 105 -23.14 3.75 1.47
N VAL A 106 -22.29 4.39 0.65
CA VAL A 106 -21.24 3.73 -0.15
C VAL A 106 -20.31 2.81 0.68
N PHE A 107 -20.17 3.06 1.98
CA PHE A 107 -19.34 2.27 2.90
C PHE A 107 -20.12 1.26 3.75
N ASN A 108 -21.45 1.31 3.76
CA ASN A 108 -22.29 0.36 4.52
C ASN A 108 -21.98 -1.06 4.06
N ASP A 109 -22.16 -2.08 4.89
CA ASP A 109 -21.89 -3.49 4.54
C ASP A 109 -20.44 -3.87 4.16
N LEU A 110 -19.51 -2.92 4.03
CA LEU A 110 -18.11 -3.24 3.75
C LEU A 110 -17.46 -3.94 4.93
N GLU A 111 -16.83 -5.07 4.66
CA GLU A 111 -16.07 -5.84 5.63
C GLU A 111 -14.66 -6.13 5.13
N MET A 112 -13.76 -6.42 6.06
CA MET A 112 -12.42 -6.90 5.78
C MET A 112 -12.19 -8.19 6.54
N LYS A 113 -11.79 -9.22 5.81
CA LYS A 113 -11.39 -10.50 6.40
C LYS A 113 -9.96 -10.42 6.94
N PHE A 114 -9.77 -10.94 8.15
CA PHE A 114 -8.50 -11.08 8.85
C PHE A 114 -8.40 -12.47 9.50
N CYS A 115 -7.18 -12.93 9.79
CA CYS A 115 -7.02 -14.02 10.75
C CYS A 115 -7.25 -13.49 12.17
N ARG A 116 -7.86 -14.33 13.02
CA ARG A 116 -7.84 -14.08 14.46
C ARG A 116 -6.39 -14.14 14.93
N LEU A 117 -6.00 -13.13 15.70
CA LEU A 117 -4.75 -13.16 16.43
C LEU A 117 -4.92 -14.08 17.65
N PRO A 118 -3.92 -14.94 17.97
CA PRO A 118 -4.01 -15.84 19.11
C PRO A 118 -4.29 -15.06 20.40
N ASN A 119 -5.20 -15.59 21.24
CA ASN A 119 -5.39 -15.07 22.59
C ASN A 119 -4.10 -15.32 23.39
N ILE A 120 -3.30 -14.27 23.58
CA ILE A 120 -1.97 -14.36 24.19
C ILE A 120 -2.10 -14.65 25.69
N LYS A 121 -2.32 -15.93 26.05
CA LYS A 121 -2.00 -16.44 27.38
C LYS A 121 -0.54 -16.92 27.35
N SER A 122 0.25 -16.36 28.27
CA SER A 122 1.72 -16.37 28.44
C SER A 122 2.56 -17.61 28.07
N SER A 123 2.01 -18.79 27.79
CA SER A 123 2.77 -20.05 27.69
C SER A 123 2.86 -20.67 26.29
N VAL A 124 2.12 -20.17 25.29
CA VAL A 124 2.28 -20.57 23.86
C VAL A 124 3.06 -19.50 23.09
N ARG A 125 3.89 -18.75 23.82
CA ARG A 125 4.55 -17.50 23.41
C ARG A 125 5.62 -17.68 22.34
N ASP A 126 5.96 -18.91 22.06
CA ASP A 126 7.27 -19.28 21.59
C ASP A 126 7.14 -19.86 20.17
N ASP A 127 6.15 -20.68 19.81
CA ASP A 127 6.09 -21.21 18.42
C ASP A 127 5.55 -20.25 17.35
N TYR A 128 4.67 -19.30 17.69
CA TYR A 128 4.04 -18.44 16.67
C TYR A 128 4.89 -17.24 16.24
N THR A 129 5.89 -16.85 17.04
CA THR A 129 6.71 -15.65 16.79
C THR A 129 8.21 -15.90 16.78
N ARG A 130 8.67 -17.15 16.95
CA ARG A 130 10.09 -17.47 17.15
C ARG A 130 11.02 -17.26 15.95
N GLN A 131 10.56 -16.90 14.74
CA GLN A 131 11.50 -16.88 13.60
C GLN A 131 11.54 -15.63 12.71
N THR A 132 10.62 -14.67 12.79
CA THR A 132 10.73 -13.46 11.93
C THR A 132 10.30 -12.19 12.66
N LYS A 133 11.28 -11.33 12.99
CA LYS A 133 11.00 -9.93 13.30
C LYS A 133 10.60 -9.23 12.01
N PHE A 134 9.33 -8.90 11.87
CA PHE A 134 8.88 -8.13 10.72
C PHE A 134 9.28 -6.65 10.87
N PRO A 135 9.78 -5.99 9.81
CA PRO A 135 9.96 -4.54 9.80
C PRO A 135 8.63 -3.82 10.06
N VAL A 136 8.69 -2.70 10.76
CA VAL A 136 7.52 -1.87 11.07
C VAL A 136 7.45 -0.69 10.12
N VAL A 137 6.24 -0.40 9.67
CA VAL A 137 5.92 0.76 8.86
C VAL A 137 4.78 1.53 9.53
N ILE A 138 4.99 2.80 9.82
CA ILE A 138 3.96 3.68 10.40
C ILE A 138 3.37 4.55 9.30
N PHE A 139 2.04 4.54 9.17
CA PHE A 139 1.31 5.34 8.20
C PHE A 139 0.58 6.51 8.87
N SER A 140 0.87 7.73 8.41
CA SER A 140 0.15 8.95 8.78
C SER A 140 -0.89 9.34 7.71
N PRO A 141 -2.19 9.41 8.04
CA PRO A 141 -3.25 9.86 7.13
C PRO A 141 -3.14 11.32 6.69
N GLY A 142 -3.93 11.69 5.67
CA GLY A 142 -4.19 13.08 5.30
C GLY A 142 -4.94 13.89 6.38
N ARG A 143 -5.14 15.18 6.12
CA ARG A 143 -5.87 16.09 7.01
C ARG A 143 -7.33 15.68 7.11
N GLY A 144 -7.88 15.57 8.32
CA GLY A 144 -9.29 15.24 8.49
C GLY A 144 -9.66 13.79 8.14
N VAL A 145 -8.73 12.99 7.61
CA VAL A 145 -8.99 11.61 7.20
C VAL A 145 -8.65 10.66 8.34
N SER A 146 -9.49 9.66 8.56
CA SER A 146 -9.24 8.62 9.55
C SER A 146 -8.22 7.59 9.03
N ARG A 147 -7.47 6.99 9.96
CA ARG A 147 -6.62 5.81 9.74
C ARG A 147 -7.32 4.66 9.02
N LEU A 148 -8.66 4.59 9.11
CA LEU A 148 -9.47 3.54 8.52
C LEU A 148 -9.55 3.63 7.00
N MET A 149 -9.41 4.83 6.42
CA MET A 149 -9.52 5.07 4.97
C MET A 149 -8.29 4.59 4.15
N TYR A 150 -7.39 3.88 4.80
CA TYR A 150 -6.16 3.32 4.24
C TYR A 150 -5.97 1.85 4.67
N SER A 151 -7.03 1.22 5.17
CA SER A 151 -6.97 -0.13 5.72
C SER A 151 -6.71 -1.17 4.64
N ALA A 152 -7.25 -0.99 3.43
CA ALA A 152 -7.02 -1.92 2.33
C ALA A 152 -5.54 -1.90 1.91
N MET A 153 -4.97 -0.71 1.72
CA MET A 153 -3.52 -0.54 1.50
C MET A 153 -2.70 -1.14 2.65
N ALA A 154 -3.00 -0.80 3.90
CA ALA A 154 -2.23 -1.27 5.05
C ALA A 154 -2.27 -2.80 5.20
N ARG A 155 -3.44 -3.41 5.00
CA ARG A 155 -3.60 -4.87 4.98
C ARG A 155 -2.81 -5.50 3.84
N SER A 156 -2.83 -4.92 2.64
CA SER A 156 -2.08 -5.45 1.51
C SER A 156 -0.57 -5.28 1.65
N VAL A 157 -0.06 -4.20 2.24
CA VAL A 157 1.37 -4.09 2.57
C VAL A 157 1.74 -5.12 3.64
N ALA A 158 0.87 -5.35 4.64
CA ALA A 158 1.14 -6.32 5.70
C ALA A 158 1.22 -7.77 5.19
N SER A 159 0.47 -8.13 4.15
CA SER A 159 0.58 -9.47 3.54
C SER A 159 1.96 -9.74 2.93
N HIS A 160 2.78 -8.71 2.71
CA HIS A 160 4.16 -8.81 2.21
C HIS A 160 5.22 -8.91 3.34
N GLY A 161 4.81 -9.11 4.59
CA GLY A 161 5.75 -9.31 5.70
C GLY A 161 6.18 -8.02 6.38
N TYR A 162 5.29 -7.03 6.42
CA TYR A 162 5.48 -5.79 7.15
C TYR A 162 4.42 -5.65 8.23
N VAL A 163 4.81 -5.21 9.43
CA VAL A 163 3.82 -4.71 10.38
C VAL A 163 3.46 -3.29 9.96
N VAL A 164 2.21 -3.05 9.61
CA VAL A 164 1.75 -1.70 9.23
C VAL A 164 0.89 -1.13 10.35
N ILE A 165 1.21 0.08 10.79
CA ILE A 165 0.48 0.78 11.86
C ILE A 165 -0.11 2.06 11.27
N THR A 166 -1.44 2.10 11.09
CA THR A 166 -2.14 3.33 10.72
C THR A 166 -2.59 4.10 11.96
N VAL A 167 -2.54 5.43 11.91
CA VAL A 167 -2.68 6.30 13.09
C VAL A 167 -3.82 7.29 12.91
N ASP A 168 -4.69 7.41 13.92
CA ASP A 168 -5.60 8.55 14.03
C ASP A 168 -4.98 9.63 14.92
N HIS A 169 -4.79 10.82 14.35
CA HIS A 169 -4.34 11.98 15.09
C HIS A 169 -5.54 12.67 15.74
N ALA A 170 -5.61 12.61 17.07
CA ALA A 170 -6.71 13.19 17.84
C ALA A 170 -6.93 14.67 17.51
N TYR A 171 -8.20 15.05 17.36
CA TYR A 171 -8.67 16.38 16.96
C TYR A 171 -8.28 16.85 15.56
N ASP A 172 -7.57 16.04 14.78
CA ASP A 172 -7.33 16.30 13.35
C ASP A 172 -8.30 15.50 12.49
N ALA A 173 -8.34 14.17 12.68
CA ALA A 173 -9.28 13.31 11.98
C ALA A 173 -10.72 13.79 12.23
N SER A 174 -11.55 13.78 11.18
CA SER A 174 -12.92 14.33 11.24
C SER A 174 -13.74 13.68 12.35
N ILE A 175 -13.49 12.39 12.62
CA ILE A 175 -14.04 11.63 13.73
C ILE A 175 -13.08 10.51 14.13
N ILE A 176 -13.03 10.24 15.44
CA ILE A 176 -12.37 9.07 16.02
C ILE A 176 -13.33 8.43 17.00
N GLU A 177 -13.70 7.17 16.74
CA GLU A 177 -14.43 6.32 17.67
C GLU A 177 -13.46 5.38 18.38
N TYR A 178 -13.28 5.60 19.69
CA TYR A 178 -12.41 4.77 20.50
C TYR A 178 -13.12 3.47 20.92
N PRO A 179 -12.38 2.36 21.12
CA PRO A 179 -12.93 1.10 21.61
C PRO A 179 -13.70 1.17 22.93
N ASP A 180 -13.45 2.19 23.78
CA ASP A 180 -14.17 2.43 25.03
C ASP A 180 -15.51 3.19 24.83
N GLY A 181 -15.89 3.46 23.58
CA GLY A 181 -17.11 4.18 23.20
C GLY A 181 -16.98 5.69 23.20
N THR A 182 -15.85 6.25 23.63
CA THR A 182 -15.61 7.69 23.55
C THR A 182 -15.43 8.14 22.10
N VAL A 183 -15.90 9.34 21.78
CA VAL A 183 -15.83 9.91 20.43
C VAL A 183 -15.24 11.30 20.50
N ILE A 184 -14.29 11.58 19.63
CA ILE A 184 -13.78 12.95 19.40
C ILE A 184 -13.93 13.30 17.93
N THR A 185 -14.14 14.58 17.65
CA THR A 185 -14.26 15.12 16.29
C THR A 185 -13.12 16.07 15.99
N GLY A 186 -12.83 16.24 14.71
CA GLY A 186 -11.79 17.16 14.25
C GLY A 186 -12.10 18.62 14.60
N VAL A 187 -11.06 19.40 14.87
CA VAL A 187 -11.12 20.85 15.04
C VAL A 187 -10.63 21.49 13.74
N VAL A 188 -11.49 22.27 13.11
CA VAL A 188 -11.22 22.87 11.79
C VAL A 188 -9.94 23.72 11.84
N GLY A 189 -8.99 23.43 10.93
CA GLY A 189 -7.75 24.20 10.77
C GLY A 189 -6.56 23.72 11.60
N GLU A 190 -6.74 22.79 12.54
CA GLU A 190 -5.74 22.44 13.55
C GLU A 190 -4.81 21.27 13.18
N ALA A 191 -4.70 20.95 11.89
CA ALA A 191 -3.78 19.91 11.44
C ALA A 191 -2.34 20.40 11.54
N ASN A 192 -1.70 20.14 12.67
CA ASN A 192 -0.33 20.56 12.97
C ASN A 192 0.64 19.41 12.77
N GLN A 193 1.48 19.55 11.74
CA GLN A 193 2.54 18.60 11.39
C GLN A 193 3.45 18.27 12.59
N THR A 194 3.79 19.24 13.45
CA THR A 194 4.67 19.02 14.61
C THR A 194 4.02 18.08 15.62
N VAL A 195 2.74 18.29 15.93
CA VAL A 195 1.99 17.41 16.86
C VAL A 195 1.86 16.00 16.26
N ARG A 196 1.62 15.91 14.96
CA ARG A 196 1.58 14.62 14.26
C ARG A 196 2.93 13.90 14.30
N SER A 197 4.05 14.60 14.09
CA SER A 197 5.40 14.02 14.21
C SER A 197 5.71 13.53 15.62
N GLN A 198 5.22 14.23 16.64
CA GLN A 198 5.31 13.77 18.04
C GLN A 198 4.48 12.50 18.29
N ASP A 199 3.29 12.39 17.67
CA ASP A 199 2.49 11.16 17.74
C ASP A 199 3.21 9.97 17.09
N VAL A 200 3.82 10.16 15.92
CA VAL A 200 4.62 9.12 15.25
C VAL A 200 5.82 8.73 16.10
N SER A 201 6.59 9.69 16.60
CA SER A 201 7.76 9.43 17.47
C SER A 201 7.36 8.69 18.76
N PHE A 202 6.21 9.03 19.33
CA PHE A 202 5.65 8.34 20.49
C PHE A 202 5.25 6.89 20.19
N ILE A 203 4.70 6.60 19.00
CA ILE A 203 4.47 5.22 18.56
C ILE A 203 5.80 4.46 18.49
N ILE A 204 6.86 5.08 17.96
CA ILE A 204 8.20 4.47 17.92
C ILE A 204 8.72 4.19 19.33
N ASP A 205 8.51 5.08 20.29
CA ASP A 205 8.85 4.83 21.70
C ASP A 205 8.17 3.57 22.23
N ARG A 206 6.86 3.42 21.94
CA ARG A 206 6.06 2.25 22.36
C ARG A 206 6.48 0.95 21.67
N ILE A 207 7.04 1.03 20.48
CA ILE A 207 7.55 -0.12 19.69
C ILE A 207 8.96 -0.53 20.11
N LYS A 208 9.74 0.39 20.70
CA LYS A 208 11.08 0.07 21.21
C LYS A 208 11.08 -0.38 22.67
N ASP A 209 10.06 0.01 23.43
CA ASP A 209 9.83 -0.53 24.77
C ASP A 209 9.27 -1.96 24.69
N ASN A 210 10.15 -2.95 24.79
CA ASN A 210 9.84 -4.38 24.68
C ASN A 210 8.69 -4.86 25.58
N SER A 211 8.46 -4.21 26.73
CA SER A 211 7.33 -4.54 27.60
C SER A 211 5.99 -4.15 26.94
N THR A 212 5.95 -2.93 26.40
CA THR A 212 4.79 -2.33 25.75
C THR A 212 4.52 -2.91 24.36
N THR A 213 5.55 -3.16 23.56
CA THR A 213 5.43 -3.62 22.16
C THR A 213 4.76 -4.99 22.04
N ARG A 214 5.12 -5.90 22.94
CA ARG A 214 4.61 -7.27 22.96
C ARG A 214 3.22 -7.37 23.57
N GLU A 215 2.93 -6.58 24.61
CA GLU A 215 1.66 -6.63 25.32
C GLU A 215 0.58 -5.76 24.66
N GLN A 216 0.93 -4.54 24.24
CA GLN A 216 -0.04 -3.62 23.66
C GLN A 216 -0.19 -3.87 22.16
N LEU A 217 0.89 -3.89 21.38
CA LEU A 217 0.82 -3.98 19.92
C LEU A 217 0.85 -5.41 19.37
N GLY A 218 1.22 -6.41 20.20
CA GLY A 218 1.33 -7.81 19.78
C GLY A 218 2.54 -8.08 18.90
N LEU A 219 3.60 -7.27 19.03
CA LEU A 219 4.80 -7.33 18.18
C LEU A 219 5.99 -7.87 18.96
N THR A 220 6.90 -8.58 18.30
CA THR A 220 8.15 -9.12 18.90
C THR A 220 9.35 -8.20 18.65
N GLY A 221 9.19 -6.92 18.97
CA GLY A 221 10.19 -5.87 18.75
C GLY A 221 10.34 -5.49 17.27
N ALA A 222 10.93 -4.33 17.01
CA ALA A 222 11.21 -3.86 15.65
C ALA A 222 12.63 -3.28 15.55
N ASP A 223 13.46 -3.91 14.73
CA ASP A 223 14.83 -3.44 14.49
C ASP A 223 14.88 -2.34 13.42
N ARG A 224 13.83 -2.25 12.59
CA ARG A 224 13.70 -1.32 11.46
C ARG A 224 12.33 -0.66 11.46
N VAL A 225 12.31 0.68 11.44
CA VAL A 225 11.08 1.48 11.34
C VAL A 225 11.19 2.40 10.14
N SER A 226 10.17 2.37 9.29
CA SER A 226 9.95 3.34 8.21
C SER A 226 8.65 4.09 8.47
N VAL A 227 8.54 5.31 7.95
CA VAL A 227 7.32 6.12 8.07
C VAL A 227 6.89 6.55 6.67
N PHE A 228 5.59 6.49 6.42
CA PHE A 228 5.00 7.01 5.20
C PHE A 228 3.67 7.69 5.51
N GLY A 229 3.18 8.47 4.55
CA GLY A 229 1.90 9.13 4.75
C GLY A 229 1.39 9.82 3.50
N HIS A 230 0.13 10.20 3.55
CA HIS A 230 -0.57 10.88 2.47
C HIS A 230 -0.85 12.35 2.81
N SER A 231 -0.68 13.27 1.86
CA SER A 231 -0.99 14.69 2.03
C SER A 231 -0.19 15.30 3.20
N ILE A 232 -0.82 16.00 4.14
CA ILE A 232 -0.14 16.47 5.37
C ILE A 232 0.50 15.31 6.17
N GLY A 233 0.01 14.08 6.02
CA GLY A 233 0.62 12.89 6.60
C GLY A 233 1.95 12.53 5.94
N GLY A 234 2.10 12.78 4.64
CA GLY A 234 3.37 12.65 3.93
C GLY A 234 4.37 13.71 4.39
N ALA A 235 3.92 14.96 4.53
CA ALA A 235 4.72 16.02 5.17
C ALA A 235 5.15 15.62 6.59
N THR A 236 4.21 15.10 7.39
CA THR A 236 4.46 14.60 8.75
C THR A 236 5.52 13.50 8.74
N ALA A 237 5.42 12.54 7.83
CA ALA A 237 6.40 11.46 7.71
C ALA A 237 7.81 12.03 7.49
N VAL A 238 7.96 12.94 6.53
CA VAL A 238 9.24 13.58 6.19
C VAL A 238 9.79 14.36 7.39
N SER A 239 8.98 15.20 8.04
CA SER A 239 9.44 15.96 9.21
C SER A 239 9.79 15.09 10.39
N THR A 240 9.11 13.95 10.55
CA THR A 240 9.46 13.01 11.62
C THR A 240 10.83 12.38 11.34
N VAL A 241 11.13 12.01 10.09
CA VAL A 241 12.47 11.51 9.70
C VAL A 241 13.55 12.55 9.93
N PHE A 242 13.24 13.83 9.72
CA PHE A 242 14.15 14.94 10.00
C PHE A 242 14.45 15.08 11.51
N SER A 243 13.48 14.82 12.39
CA SER A 243 13.63 15.01 13.84
C SER A 243 13.91 13.73 14.65
N ASP A 244 13.75 12.55 14.06
CA ASP A 244 13.87 11.25 14.74
C ASP A 244 14.80 10.31 13.96
N ASP A 245 16.01 10.13 14.51
CA ASP A 245 17.06 9.36 13.86
C ASP A 245 16.75 7.85 13.74
N ARG A 246 15.73 7.36 14.45
CA ARG A 246 15.37 5.94 14.48
C ARG A 246 14.69 5.47 13.19
N ILE A 247 14.21 6.40 12.35
CA ILE A 247 13.50 6.09 11.10
C ILE A 247 14.51 5.89 9.97
N GLN A 248 14.36 4.82 9.19
CA GLN A 248 15.34 4.42 8.17
C GLN A 248 15.07 5.00 6.78
N GLY A 249 13.84 5.42 6.50
CA GLY A 249 13.45 5.99 5.22
C GLY A 249 12.01 6.49 5.25
N VAL A 250 11.64 7.26 4.23
CA VAL A 250 10.32 7.87 4.14
C VAL A 250 9.71 7.81 2.74
N ILE A 251 8.39 7.57 2.70
CA ILE A 251 7.57 7.72 1.51
C ILE A 251 6.54 8.83 1.75
N ASN A 252 6.54 9.84 0.90
CA ASN A 252 5.57 10.92 0.90
C ASN A 252 4.61 10.74 -0.29
N LEU A 253 3.35 10.41 0.01
CA LEU A 253 2.29 10.28 -0.99
C LEU A 253 1.58 11.64 -1.14
N ASP A 254 1.89 12.36 -2.22
CA ASP A 254 1.23 13.61 -2.66
C ASP A 254 1.14 14.72 -1.60
N GLY A 255 2.05 14.72 -0.62
CA GLY A 255 2.11 15.72 0.44
C GLY A 255 3.16 16.80 0.17
N ASP A 256 2.82 18.07 0.40
CA ASP A 256 3.81 19.14 0.33
C ASP A 256 4.97 18.92 1.32
N MET A 257 6.15 19.43 0.97
CA MET A 257 7.28 19.44 1.89
C MET A 257 7.14 20.64 2.82
N LEU A 258 7.16 20.40 4.13
CA LEU A 258 6.97 21.43 5.16
C LEU A 258 8.10 21.40 6.20
N GLY A 259 8.39 22.56 6.76
CA GLY A 259 9.40 22.73 7.80
C GLY A 259 10.84 22.82 7.27
N PRO A 260 11.84 22.65 8.15
CA PRO A 260 13.26 22.87 7.80
C PRO A 260 13.77 21.99 6.65
N VAL A 261 13.19 20.79 6.48
CA VAL A 261 13.58 19.82 5.45
C VAL A 261 13.56 20.41 4.03
N VAL A 262 12.67 21.38 3.77
CA VAL A 262 12.59 22.08 2.48
C VAL A 262 13.92 22.73 2.09
N LYS A 263 14.65 23.24 3.09
CA LYS A 263 15.92 23.96 2.90
C LYS A 263 17.15 23.13 3.18
N THR A 264 17.02 21.91 3.68
CA THR A 264 18.16 21.07 4.06
C THR A 264 18.25 19.75 3.29
N GLY A 265 17.13 19.28 2.73
CA GLY A 265 16.99 17.89 2.28
C GLY A 265 17.08 16.89 3.43
N LEU A 266 17.19 15.61 3.07
CA LEU A 266 17.51 14.51 3.98
C LEU A 266 18.78 13.78 3.52
N GLU A 267 19.50 13.19 4.47
CA GLU A 267 20.56 12.20 4.22
C GLU A 267 19.99 10.77 4.09
N LYS A 268 18.75 10.58 4.53
CA LYS A 268 18.03 9.31 4.53
C LYS A 268 17.22 9.11 3.24
N PRO A 269 16.90 7.84 2.90
CA PRO A 269 16.02 7.53 1.78
C PRO A 269 14.73 8.35 1.75
N LEU A 270 14.48 9.06 0.64
CA LEU A 270 13.29 9.88 0.41
C LEU A 270 12.60 9.51 -0.91
N PHE A 271 11.37 9.02 -0.82
CA PHE A 271 10.55 8.70 -1.98
C PHE A 271 9.33 9.62 -2.01
N LEU A 272 9.17 10.36 -3.11
CA LEU A 272 8.04 11.26 -3.35
C LEU A 272 7.19 10.64 -4.46
N ILE A 273 5.91 10.38 -4.19
CA ILE A 273 4.98 9.77 -5.15
C ILE A 273 3.70 10.58 -5.16
N GLY A 274 3.34 11.17 -6.29
CA GLY A 274 2.21 12.11 -6.33
C GLY A 274 1.48 12.11 -7.66
N ARG A 275 0.47 12.97 -7.74
CA ARG A 275 -0.16 13.31 -9.02
C ARG A 275 0.81 14.13 -9.88
N PRO A 276 0.52 14.32 -11.18
CA PRO A 276 1.33 15.20 -12.00
C PRO A 276 1.25 16.63 -11.44
N HIS A 277 2.37 17.12 -10.90
CA HIS A 277 2.49 18.49 -10.45
C HIS A 277 3.03 19.35 -11.59
N SER A 278 2.42 20.51 -11.84
CA SER A 278 3.12 21.54 -12.60
C SER A 278 4.33 22.03 -11.79
N ARG A 279 5.38 22.52 -12.47
CA ARG A 279 6.57 23.10 -11.81
C ARG A 279 6.22 24.26 -10.87
N GLU A 280 5.06 24.89 -11.06
CA GLU A 280 4.50 25.97 -10.24
C GLU A 280 3.67 25.46 -9.04
N GLN A 281 3.07 24.27 -9.13
CA GLN A 281 2.27 23.67 -8.04
C GLN A 281 3.10 22.80 -7.07
N GLY A 282 4.32 22.42 -7.44
CA GLY A 282 5.23 21.61 -6.60
C GLY A 282 6.54 22.30 -6.20
N PRO A 283 6.57 23.59 -5.81
CA PRO A 283 7.84 24.27 -5.50
C PRO A 283 8.57 23.60 -4.33
N SER A 284 7.83 23.08 -3.34
CA SER A 284 8.40 22.46 -2.14
C SER A 284 9.10 21.13 -2.43
N TRP A 285 8.57 20.32 -3.35
CA TRP A 285 9.18 19.06 -3.79
C TRP A 285 10.50 19.34 -4.50
N ASN A 286 10.48 20.22 -5.50
CA ASN A 286 11.69 20.60 -6.24
C ASN A 286 12.74 21.25 -5.33
N GLU A 287 12.32 22.13 -4.42
CA GLU A 287 13.24 22.81 -3.49
C GLU A 287 13.92 21.81 -2.54
N THR A 288 13.16 20.85 -2.02
CA THR A 288 13.71 19.80 -1.15
C THR A 288 14.58 18.83 -1.94
N TRP A 289 14.13 18.39 -3.12
CA TRP A 289 14.82 17.44 -3.97
C TRP A 289 16.20 17.96 -4.42
N ASN A 290 16.29 19.25 -4.76
CA ASN A 290 17.58 19.90 -5.09
C ASN A 290 18.61 19.89 -3.95
N ARG A 291 18.19 19.55 -2.72
CA ARG A 291 19.03 19.47 -1.53
C ARG A 291 19.10 18.07 -0.92
N GLN A 292 18.35 17.12 -1.50
CA GLN A 292 18.32 15.74 -1.06
C GLN A 292 19.70 15.11 -1.30
N ARG A 293 20.26 14.48 -0.27
CA ARG A 293 21.59 13.86 -0.31
C ARG A 293 21.53 12.34 -0.18
N GLY A 294 20.51 11.83 0.52
CA GLY A 294 20.22 10.40 0.58
C GLY A 294 19.63 9.84 -0.71
N PRO A 295 19.61 8.51 -0.89
CA PRO A 295 18.97 7.87 -2.03
C PRO A 295 17.48 8.25 -2.09
N GLY A 296 16.88 8.15 -3.27
CA GLY A 296 15.48 8.49 -3.38
C GLY A 296 14.96 8.45 -4.79
N MET A 297 13.68 8.73 -4.93
CA MET A 297 13.02 8.86 -6.21
C MET A 297 11.86 9.84 -6.11
N MET A 298 11.59 10.57 -7.20
CA MET A 298 10.39 11.37 -7.35
C MET A 298 9.57 10.82 -8.53
N LEU A 299 8.38 10.33 -8.23
CA LEU A 299 7.45 9.71 -9.18
C LEU A 299 6.16 10.52 -9.27
N GLN A 300 5.63 10.61 -10.49
CA GLN A 300 4.29 11.11 -10.76
C GLN A 300 3.51 10.02 -11.47
N ILE A 301 2.27 9.80 -11.06
CA ILE A 301 1.36 8.84 -11.67
C ILE A 301 0.33 9.62 -12.48
N ASP A 302 0.17 9.31 -13.75
CA ASP A 302 -0.82 10.01 -14.59
C ASP A 302 -2.25 9.55 -14.31
N GLY A 303 -3.23 10.41 -14.58
CA GLY A 303 -4.66 10.09 -14.41
C GLY A 303 -5.12 9.97 -12.96
N ILE A 304 -4.31 10.42 -11.99
CA ILE A 304 -4.69 10.44 -10.56
C ILE A 304 -4.96 11.85 -10.06
N THR A 305 -5.68 11.94 -8.94
CA THR A 305 -5.90 13.15 -8.16
C THR A 305 -5.31 12.98 -6.77
N HIS A 306 -5.40 14.02 -5.94
CA HIS A 306 -4.97 13.95 -4.54
C HIS A 306 -5.71 12.84 -3.76
N GLN A 307 -7.00 12.61 -4.06
CA GLN A 307 -7.80 11.63 -3.31
C GLN A 307 -7.58 10.19 -3.77
N SER A 308 -6.81 9.97 -4.85
CA SER A 308 -6.56 8.63 -5.40
C SER A 308 -5.74 7.73 -4.46
N PHE A 309 -5.06 8.29 -3.45
CA PHE A 309 -4.31 7.54 -2.44
C PHE A 309 -5.17 7.03 -1.28
N LEU A 310 -6.45 7.38 -1.23
CA LEU A 310 -7.41 6.77 -0.30
C LEU A 310 -7.81 5.37 -0.78
N ASP A 311 -8.47 4.59 0.09
CA ASP A 311 -9.18 3.38 -0.34
C ASP A 311 -10.41 3.70 -1.23
N MET A 312 -10.74 4.98 -1.45
CA MET A 312 -11.90 5.43 -2.22
C MET A 312 -11.97 4.93 -3.67
N PRO A 313 -10.92 5.01 -4.50
CA PRO A 313 -10.97 4.45 -5.85
C PRO A 313 -11.28 2.95 -5.83
N LEU A 314 -10.68 2.20 -4.90
CA LEU A 314 -10.99 0.78 -4.74
C LEU A 314 -12.45 0.57 -4.35
N ILE A 315 -12.97 1.32 -3.39
CA ILE A 315 -14.36 1.21 -2.94
C ILE A 315 -15.34 1.50 -4.08
N VAL A 316 -15.03 2.50 -4.91
CA VAL A 316 -15.80 2.79 -6.12
C VAL A 316 -15.83 1.61 -7.10
N THR A 317 -14.73 0.88 -7.26
CA THR A 317 -14.73 -0.35 -8.11
C THR A 317 -15.53 -1.52 -7.53
N LEU A 318 -15.91 -1.44 -6.25
CA LEU A 318 -16.73 -2.44 -5.57
C LEU A 318 -18.21 -2.06 -5.55
N ARG A 319 -18.58 -0.91 -6.13
CA ARG A 319 -19.93 -0.34 -6.06
C ARG A 319 -20.45 0.03 -7.45
N ASP A 320 -21.77 0.04 -7.57
CA ASP A 320 -22.44 0.61 -8.73
C ASP A 320 -22.44 2.14 -8.60
N VAL A 321 -21.61 2.80 -9.41
CA VAL A 321 -21.60 4.27 -9.50
C VAL A 321 -22.63 4.72 -10.53
N PRO A 322 -23.62 5.55 -10.14
CA PRO A 322 -24.60 6.11 -11.06
C PRO A 322 -23.93 6.85 -12.24
N GLU A 323 -24.45 6.68 -13.46
CA GLU A 323 -23.87 7.27 -14.69
C GLU A 323 -23.71 8.80 -14.60
N ASP A 324 -24.70 9.48 -14.02
CA ASP A 324 -24.70 10.93 -13.79
C ASP A 324 -23.64 11.38 -12.78
N SER A 325 -23.17 10.47 -11.93
CA SER A 325 -22.16 10.72 -10.92
C SER A 325 -20.74 10.45 -11.41
N LYS A 326 -20.56 9.65 -12.48
CA LYS A 326 -19.23 9.24 -12.97
C LYS A 326 -18.28 10.40 -13.25
N ALA A 327 -18.75 11.46 -13.91
CA ALA A 327 -17.92 12.63 -14.21
C ALA A 327 -17.42 13.34 -12.94
N LYS A 328 -18.29 13.44 -11.92
CA LYS A 328 -17.96 14.05 -10.63
C LYS A 328 -16.99 13.18 -9.82
N VAL A 329 -17.21 11.86 -9.84
CA VAL A 329 -16.31 10.87 -9.22
C VAL A 329 -14.94 10.88 -9.89
N GLN A 330 -14.87 10.92 -11.21
CA GLN A 330 -13.59 11.01 -11.95
C GLN A 330 -12.85 12.32 -11.66
N ALA A 331 -13.56 13.44 -11.58
CA ALA A 331 -12.96 14.72 -11.18
C ALA A 331 -12.40 14.68 -9.74
N ALA A 332 -13.02 13.91 -8.85
CA ALA A 332 -12.62 13.80 -7.45
C ALA A 332 -11.51 12.77 -7.21
N LEU A 333 -11.53 11.64 -7.91
CA LEU A 333 -10.69 10.45 -7.66
C LEU A 333 -9.72 10.12 -8.79
N GLY A 334 -9.79 10.81 -9.93
CA GLY A 334 -9.01 10.52 -11.12
C GLY A 334 -9.67 9.53 -12.07
N THR A 335 -8.97 9.22 -13.15
CA THR A 335 -9.41 8.33 -14.23
C THR A 335 -8.75 6.96 -14.19
N ILE A 336 -7.74 6.77 -13.33
CA ILE A 336 -7.11 5.47 -13.14
C ILE A 336 -8.11 4.45 -12.56
N ASP A 337 -8.02 3.19 -12.99
CA ASP A 337 -8.78 2.11 -12.36
C ASP A 337 -8.42 2.00 -10.86
N GLY A 338 -9.45 1.84 -10.02
CA GLY A 338 -9.27 1.87 -8.58
C GLY A 338 -8.51 0.67 -8.02
N ARG A 339 -8.65 -0.52 -8.61
CA ARG A 339 -7.87 -1.71 -8.22
C ARG A 339 -6.42 -1.54 -8.64
N ARG A 340 -6.19 -1.01 -9.85
CA ARG A 340 -4.86 -0.70 -10.36
C ARG A 340 -4.16 0.32 -9.48
N MET A 341 -4.83 1.41 -9.10
CA MET A 341 -4.27 2.43 -8.21
C MET A 341 -3.88 1.83 -6.85
N ALA A 342 -4.79 1.08 -6.23
CA ALA A 342 -4.54 0.47 -4.92
C ALA A 342 -3.39 -0.55 -4.98
N SER A 343 -3.32 -1.36 -6.05
CA SER A 343 -2.23 -2.30 -6.27
C SER A 343 -0.89 -1.59 -6.48
N LEU A 344 -0.87 -0.52 -7.29
CA LEU A 344 0.33 0.25 -7.60
C LEU A 344 0.91 0.93 -6.36
N VAL A 345 0.09 1.51 -5.49
CA VAL A 345 0.55 2.10 -4.22
C VAL A 345 1.19 1.02 -3.33
N VAL A 346 0.58 -0.17 -3.23
CA VAL A 346 1.14 -1.27 -2.43
C VAL A 346 2.46 -1.76 -3.01
N GLN A 347 2.52 -2.02 -4.32
CA GLN A 347 3.74 -2.52 -4.98
C GLN A 347 4.89 -1.52 -4.86
N LEU A 348 4.64 -0.23 -5.11
CA LEU A 348 5.66 0.81 -4.91
C LEU A 348 6.12 0.87 -3.45
N THR A 349 5.18 0.81 -2.50
CA THR A 349 5.51 0.84 -1.07
C THR A 349 6.39 -0.35 -0.69
N VAL A 350 6.02 -1.56 -1.09
CA VAL A 350 6.80 -2.78 -0.79
C VAL A 350 8.18 -2.73 -1.44
N ALA A 351 8.26 -2.39 -2.74
CA ALA A 351 9.52 -2.28 -3.46
C ALA A 351 10.47 -1.26 -2.81
N ILE A 352 9.95 -0.12 -2.38
CA ILE A 352 10.72 0.90 -1.67
C ILE A 352 11.20 0.38 -0.31
N LEU A 353 10.34 -0.29 0.45
CA LEU A 353 10.69 -0.82 1.76
C LEU A 353 11.68 -2.01 1.69
N ASP A 354 11.73 -2.71 0.56
CA ASP A 354 12.69 -3.77 0.27
C ASP A 354 14.01 -3.26 -0.32
N THR A 355 14.06 -1.99 -0.74
CA THR A 355 15.29 -1.40 -1.30
C THR A 355 16.44 -1.49 -0.29
N GLY A 356 17.57 -2.03 -0.73
CA GLY A 356 18.76 -2.22 0.10
C GLY A 356 18.74 -3.47 0.99
N LYS A 357 17.74 -4.36 0.84
CA LYS A 357 17.78 -5.71 1.42
C LYS A 357 18.41 -6.69 0.45
N THR A 358 19.15 -7.67 0.98
CA THR A 358 19.49 -8.89 0.24
C THR A 358 18.21 -9.71 0.07
N PRO A 359 17.79 -10.05 -1.15
CA PRO A 359 16.60 -10.86 -1.35
C PRO A 359 16.75 -12.23 -0.66
N PRO A 360 15.70 -12.73 0.00
CA PRO A 360 15.75 -14.04 0.66
C PRO A 360 16.01 -15.15 -0.37
N GLY A 361 16.89 -16.09 -0.03
CA GLY A 361 17.14 -17.30 -0.82
C GLY A 361 18.14 -17.14 -1.97
N SER A 362 18.78 -15.98 -2.15
CA SER A 362 19.69 -15.72 -3.28
C SER A 362 19.02 -16.03 -4.63
N PRO A 363 17.95 -15.30 -4.99
CA PRO A 363 17.18 -15.57 -6.19
C PRO A 363 18.09 -15.56 -7.42
N THR A 364 17.89 -16.54 -8.29
CA THR A 364 18.55 -16.59 -9.58
C THR A 364 17.86 -15.66 -10.56
N ILE A 365 18.51 -15.38 -11.68
CA ILE A 365 17.90 -14.65 -12.79
C ILE A 365 16.61 -15.33 -13.29
N ASP A 366 16.50 -16.66 -13.16
CA ASP A 366 15.28 -17.40 -13.50
C ASP A 366 14.12 -17.06 -12.58
N ASN A 367 14.40 -16.80 -11.29
CA ASN A 367 13.37 -16.33 -10.37
C ASN A 367 12.88 -14.94 -10.77
N ASP A 368 13.78 -14.04 -11.16
CA ASP A 368 13.40 -12.71 -11.65
C ASP A 368 12.61 -12.80 -12.96
N ILE A 369 13.02 -13.66 -13.90
CA ILE A 369 12.31 -13.93 -15.16
C ILE A 369 10.88 -14.41 -14.86
N ALA A 370 10.72 -15.40 -14.00
CA ALA A 370 9.42 -15.95 -13.65
C ALA A 370 8.51 -14.91 -12.97
N ASN A 371 9.07 -14.07 -12.09
CA ASN A 371 8.33 -13.01 -11.42
C ASN A 371 7.88 -11.92 -12.40
N VAL A 372 8.77 -11.47 -13.30
CA VAL A 372 8.40 -10.48 -14.33
C VAL A 372 7.36 -11.06 -15.29
N ALA A 373 7.46 -12.33 -15.68
CA ALA A 373 6.48 -12.99 -16.53
C ALA A 373 5.09 -13.05 -15.87
N LYS A 374 5.05 -13.34 -14.56
CA LYS A 374 3.82 -13.38 -13.76
C LYS A 374 3.11 -12.02 -13.74
N ASP A 375 3.86 -10.93 -13.60
CA ASP A 375 3.30 -9.57 -13.57
C ASP A 375 2.94 -9.05 -14.97
N LEU A 376 3.71 -9.45 -15.99
CA LEU A 376 3.50 -9.05 -17.38
C LEU A 376 2.29 -9.76 -18.03
N GLY A 377 2.01 -11.00 -17.64
CA GLY A 377 0.91 -11.81 -18.19
C GLY A 377 -0.46 -11.12 -18.16
N PRO A 378 -0.94 -10.63 -17.00
CA PRO A 378 -2.20 -9.91 -16.91
C PRO A 378 -2.23 -8.64 -17.77
N VAL A 379 -1.14 -7.87 -17.81
CA VAL A 379 -1.05 -6.65 -18.63
C VAL A 379 -1.13 -6.99 -20.12
N VAL A 380 -0.47 -8.06 -20.53
CA VAL A 380 -0.50 -8.58 -21.90
C VAL A 380 -1.91 -9.03 -22.28
N GLU A 381 -2.60 -9.75 -21.39
CA GLU A 381 -3.97 -10.22 -21.63
C GLU A 381 -4.98 -9.06 -21.69
N GLU A 382 -4.91 -8.13 -20.74
CA GLU A 382 -5.77 -6.94 -20.67
C GLU A 382 -5.61 -6.03 -21.89
N SER A 383 -4.42 -5.95 -22.47
CA SER A 383 -4.16 -5.16 -23.67
C SER A 383 -4.94 -5.61 -24.92
N GLY A 384 -5.49 -6.83 -24.92
CA GLY A 384 -6.30 -7.36 -26.01
C GLY A 384 -5.65 -7.18 -27.39
N ASP A 385 -6.43 -6.71 -28.36
CA ASP A 385 -5.92 -6.50 -29.72
C ASP A 385 -4.94 -5.33 -29.84
N GLU A 386 -4.85 -4.42 -28.86
CA GLU A 386 -3.88 -3.32 -28.89
C GLU A 386 -2.46 -3.85 -28.68
N GLY A 387 -2.30 -4.84 -27.80
CA GLY A 387 -1.01 -5.42 -27.44
C GLY A 387 -0.12 -4.47 -26.64
N VAL A 388 1.06 -4.95 -26.23
CA VAL A 388 2.00 -4.15 -25.44
C VAL A 388 3.33 -3.92 -26.15
N VAL A 389 3.99 -2.81 -25.81
CA VAL A 389 5.39 -2.53 -26.16
C VAL A 389 6.23 -2.71 -24.91
N THR A 390 7.21 -3.62 -24.97
CA THR A 390 8.09 -3.89 -23.82
C THR A 390 9.38 -3.09 -24.01
N VAL A 391 9.78 -2.31 -23.00
CA VAL A 391 11.01 -1.50 -23.02
C VAL A 391 11.94 -2.00 -21.93
N MET A 392 13.18 -2.34 -22.30
CA MET A 392 14.15 -2.98 -21.41
C MET A 392 15.44 -2.18 -21.37
N TYR A 393 15.99 -1.99 -20.16
CA TYR A 393 17.22 -1.23 -19.93
C TYR A 393 18.25 -2.06 -19.16
N SER A 394 19.52 -1.99 -19.56
CA SER A 394 20.64 -2.65 -18.89
C SER A 394 20.37 -4.16 -18.64
N ALA A 395 20.49 -4.62 -17.40
CA ALA A 395 20.24 -6.03 -17.03
C ALA A 395 18.80 -6.47 -17.29
N GLY A 396 17.86 -5.52 -17.40
CA GLY A 396 16.46 -5.79 -17.74
C GLY A 396 16.28 -6.42 -19.12
N GLY A 397 17.28 -6.37 -20.00
CA GLY A 397 17.24 -7.11 -21.27
C GLY A 397 17.26 -8.63 -21.07
N PHE A 398 18.06 -9.15 -20.15
CA PHE A 398 18.12 -10.59 -19.86
C PHE A 398 16.81 -11.07 -19.22
N ILE A 399 16.38 -10.37 -18.17
CA ILE A 399 15.18 -10.72 -17.39
C ILE A 399 13.92 -10.55 -18.25
N GLY A 400 13.78 -9.41 -18.91
CA GLY A 400 12.59 -9.09 -19.70
C GLY A 400 12.43 -9.96 -20.94
N SER A 401 13.54 -10.35 -21.60
CA SER A 401 13.47 -11.24 -22.77
C SER A 401 13.00 -12.64 -22.38
N GLY A 402 13.54 -13.18 -21.28
CA GLY A 402 13.07 -14.46 -20.74
C GLY A 402 11.60 -14.39 -20.32
N ALA A 403 11.19 -13.29 -19.67
CA ALA A 403 9.82 -13.12 -19.20
C ALA A 403 8.77 -13.03 -20.32
N LEU A 404 9.18 -12.76 -21.56
CA LEU A 404 8.30 -12.69 -22.73
C LEU A 404 8.02 -14.05 -23.39
N GLU A 405 8.63 -15.13 -22.90
CA GLU A 405 8.36 -16.47 -23.41
C GLU A 405 6.87 -16.81 -23.28
N GLY A 406 6.25 -17.21 -24.40
CA GLY A 406 4.80 -17.46 -24.47
C GLY A 406 3.89 -16.20 -24.44
N LEU A 407 4.43 -15.01 -24.18
CA LEU A 407 3.66 -13.76 -24.09
C LEU A 407 3.71 -12.88 -25.36
N SER A 408 4.45 -13.29 -26.40
CA SER A 408 4.44 -12.59 -27.69
C SER A 408 3.05 -12.67 -28.36
N SER A 409 2.70 -11.66 -29.17
CA SER A 409 1.43 -11.66 -29.91
C SER A 409 1.26 -12.88 -30.81
N LYS A 410 2.36 -13.44 -31.34
CA LYS A 410 2.27 -14.68 -32.11
C LYS A 410 1.98 -15.87 -31.21
N ALA A 411 2.77 -16.08 -30.17
CA ALA A 411 2.62 -17.24 -29.30
C ALA A 411 1.22 -17.31 -28.68
N ARG A 412 0.68 -16.16 -28.25
CA ARG A 412 -0.68 -16.08 -27.72
C ARG A 412 -1.74 -16.37 -28.78
N LYS A 413 -1.59 -15.80 -29.98
CA LYS A 413 -2.48 -16.11 -31.10
C LYS A 413 -2.48 -17.60 -31.47
N ASP A 414 -1.32 -18.22 -31.52
CA ASP A 414 -1.16 -19.65 -31.80
C ASP A 414 -1.79 -20.52 -30.70
N ALA A 415 -1.82 -20.02 -29.46
CA ALA A 415 -2.50 -20.65 -28.32
C ALA A 415 -4.01 -20.27 -28.20
N GLY A 416 -4.57 -19.51 -29.14
CA GLY A 416 -5.97 -19.06 -29.08
C GLY A 416 -6.27 -18.04 -27.97
N MET A 417 -5.25 -17.35 -27.47
CA MET A 417 -5.35 -16.33 -26.42
C MET A 417 -5.31 -14.92 -27.02
N THR A 418 -6.02 -13.97 -26.39
CA THR A 418 -6.00 -12.53 -26.73
C THR A 418 -4.77 -11.84 -26.14
N GLY A 419 -4.37 -10.68 -26.69
CA GLY A 419 -3.21 -9.95 -26.16
C GLY A 419 -1.89 -10.31 -26.82
N GLY A 420 -0.83 -9.58 -26.44
CA GLY A 420 0.54 -9.97 -26.74
C GLY A 420 1.54 -8.82 -26.78
N ALA A 421 2.81 -9.12 -26.49
CA ALA A 421 3.89 -8.22 -26.78
C ALA A 421 4.12 -8.11 -28.30
N LYS A 422 3.86 -6.92 -28.85
CA LYS A 422 3.99 -6.61 -30.29
C LYS A 422 5.35 -6.06 -30.67
N LYS A 423 6.00 -5.37 -29.75
CA LYS A 423 7.31 -4.74 -29.95
C LYS A 423 8.14 -4.84 -28.69
N ILE A 424 9.44 -4.98 -28.89
CA ILE A 424 10.45 -4.97 -27.83
C ILE A 424 11.45 -3.87 -28.18
N ALA A 425 11.77 -3.01 -27.22
CA ALA A 425 12.79 -1.98 -27.35
C ALA A 425 13.88 -2.21 -26.30
N PHE A 426 15.12 -2.34 -26.76
CA PHE A 426 16.29 -2.46 -25.90
C PHE A 426 17.04 -1.14 -25.84
N ILE A 427 17.23 -0.63 -24.63
CA ILE A 427 17.96 0.62 -24.36
C ILE A 427 19.20 0.24 -23.57
N THR A 428 20.36 0.20 -24.24
CA THR A 428 21.65 -0.17 -23.63
C THR A 428 21.51 -1.43 -22.78
N ALA A 429 20.82 -2.43 -23.31
CA ALA A 429 20.43 -3.62 -22.57
C ALA A 429 21.37 -4.78 -22.87
N GLY A 430 21.59 -5.64 -21.86
CA GLY A 430 22.29 -6.90 -22.03
C GLY A 430 21.33 -7.98 -22.49
N ILE A 431 21.77 -8.79 -23.45
CA ILE A 431 21.02 -9.90 -24.02
C ILE A 431 21.92 -11.14 -24.00
N ALA A 432 21.39 -12.26 -23.54
CA ALA A 432 22.10 -13.53 -23.54
C ALA A 432 21.70 -14.35 -24.78
N PRO A 433 22.64 -15.08 -25.42
CA PRO A 433 22.31 -16.07 -26.42
C PRO A 433 21.42 -17.17 -25.83
N GLU A 434 20.58 -17.78 -26.66
CA GLU A 434 19.79 -18.95 -26.28
C GLU A 434 20.70 -20.10 -25.81
N GLY A 435 20.35 -20.71 -24.66
CA GLY A 435 21.15 -21.75 -24.01
C GLY A 435 22.35 -21.25 -23.20
N TYR A 436 22.48 -19.94 -22.99
CA TYR A 436 23.48 -19.39 -22.07
C TYR A 436 23.13 -19.73 -20.62
N GLU A 437 24.02 -20.45 -19.93
CA GLU A 437 23.95 -20.70 -18.50
C GLU A 437 24.95 -19.80 -17.76
N GLN A 438 24.48 -19.13 -16.70
CA GLN A 438 25.35 -18.29 -15.88
C GLN A 438 26.27 -19.17 -15.00
N GLY A 439 27.54 -18.79 -14.89
CA GLY A 439 28.49 -19.46 -14.01
C GLY A 439 28.20 -19.18 -12.52
N PRO A 440 28.98 -19.76 -11.59
CA PRO A 440 28.76 -19.64 -10.14
C PRO A 440 29.05 -18.24 -9.56
N THR A 441 29.50 -17.27 -10.37
CA THR A 441 29.80 -15.90 -9.94
C THR A 441 28.57 -14.99 -9.99
N GLU A 442 28.52 -14.02 -9.07
CA GLU A 442 27.48 -13.00 -9.05
C GLU A 442 27.45 -12.22 -10.37
N PHE A 443 26.26 -11.81 -10.80
CA PHE A 443 25.94 -11.28 -12.14
C PHE A 443 26.79 -10.10 -12.63
N PHE A 444 27.58 -9.46 -11.77
CA PHE A 444 28.48 -8.35 -12.10
C PHE A 444 29.97 -8.60 -11.87
N ASP A 445 30.36 -9.79 -11.40
CA ASP A 445 31.77 -10.13 -11.17
C ASP A 445 32.37 -10.87 -12.37
N TYR A 446 32.15 -10.30 -13.56
CA TYR A 446 32.71 -10.78 -14.83
C TYR A 446 33.83 -9.85 -15.30
N ASP A 447 35.00 -10.43 -15.57
CA ASP A 447 35.97 -9.85 -16.49
C ASP A 447 35.34 -9.93 -17.89
N LEU A 448 34.88 -8.79 -18.41
CA LEU A 448 33.99 -8.68 -19.59
C LEU A 448 34.71 -9.14 -20.87
N GLY A 449 34.72 -10.45 -21.09
CA GLY A 449 35.11 -11.08 -22.35
C GLY A 449 34.13 -10.76 -23.51
N PRO A 450 34.44 -11.19 -24.75
CA PRO A 450 33.88 -10.62 -25.99
C PRO A 450 32.40 -10.90 -26.29
N PHE A 451 31.65 -11.54 -25.38
CA PHE A 451 30.36 -12.16 -25.70
C PHE A 451 29.11 -11.40 -25.17
N ILE A 452 29.28 -10.31 -24.43
CA ILE A 452 28.14 -9.48 -23.98
C ILE A 452 28.01 -8.27 -24.91
N SER A 453 26.94 -8.25 -25.71
CA SER A 453 26.61 -7.11 -26.58
C SER A 453 25.63 -6.18 -25.88
N PHE A 454 26.04 -4.94 -25.63
CA PHE A 454 25.11 -3.87 -25.24
C PHE A 454 24.50 -3.28 -26.50
N VAL A 455 23.21 -3.52 -26.70
CA VAL A 455 22.50 -3.01 -27.88
C VAL A 455 21.77 -1.71 -27.50
N ALA A 456 22.12 -0.62 -28.17
CA ALA A 456 21.31 0.60 -28.24
C ALA A 456 20.60 0.60 -29.59
N SER A 457 19.41 -0.01 -29.68
CA SER A 457 18.63 0.03 -30.92
C SER A 457 17.16 0.28 -30.63
N VAL A 458 16.61 1.30 -31.27
CA VAL A 458 15.18 1.44 -31.51
C VAL A 458 14.98 1.31 -33.02
N SER A 459 15.13 0.10 -33.59
CA SER A 459 14.68 -0.14 -34.96
C SER A 459 14.55 -1.62 -35.28
N SER A 460 13.63 -1.91 -36.20
CA SER A 460 13.58 -3.14 -37.00
C SER A 460 14.97 -3.61 -37.43
N TYR A 461 15.32 -4.81 -36.96
CA TYR A 461 16.39 -5.74 -37.32
C TYR A 461 17.55 -5.22 -38.21
N PRO A 462 18.80 -5.20 -37.69
CA PRO A 462 20.00 -5.23 -38.51
C PRO A 462 20.33 -6.66 -38.97
N PRO A 463 20.86 -6.86 -40.20
CA PRO A 463 21.20 -8.18 -40.73
C PRO A 463 22.49 -8.70 -40.10
N GLY A 464 22.46 -9.91 -39.53
CA GLY A 464 23.68 -10.65 -39.16
C GLY A 464 23.62 -11.47 -37.87
N VAL A 465 22.67 -11.21 -36.99
CA VAL A 465 22.43 -12.04 -35.79
C VAL A 465 21.36 -13.07 -36.13
N LYS A 466 21.78 -14.29 -36.45
CA LYS A 466 20.88 -15.46 -36.53
C LYS A 466 21.11 -16.34 -35.32
N ARG A 467 20.02 -16.62 -34.57
CA ARG A 467 19.64 -17.83 -33.79
C ARG A 467 18.70 -17.40 -32.64
N HIS A 468 17.56 -18.02 -32.34
CA HIS A 468 16.66 -18.92 -33.06
C HIS A 468 15.21 -18.46 -32.75
N SER A 469 14.34 -18.52 -33.77
CA SER A 469 12.87 -18.61 -33.72
C SER A 469 12.09 -18.18 -32.45
N VAL A 470 11.78 -16.89 -32.35
CA VAL A 470 10.44 -16.43 -31.97
C VAL A 470 9.98 -15.43 -33.03
N LEU A 471 9.51 -15.97 -34.15
CA LEU A 471 8.74 -15.24 -35.16
C LEU A 471 7.65 -16.12 -35.70
#